data_AF-A0A7S2RNW3-F1
#
_entry.id   AF-A0A7S2RNW3-F1
#
_cell.length_a   1.000
_cell.length_b   1.000
_cell.length_c   1.000
_cell.angle_alpha   90.00
_cell.angle_beta   90.00
_cell.angle_gamma   90.00
#
_symmetry.space_group_name_H-M   'P 1'
#
loop_
_entity.id
_entity.type
_entity.pdbx_description
1 polymer ?
#
loop_
_entity_poly.entity_id
_entity_poly.type
_entity_poly.pdbx_seq_one_letter_code
_entity_poly.pdbx_strand_id
1 'polypeptide(L)'
;MVPLMDLYQHHNGGGFLNTVDIGFQGQFIGIKAERDIAAGEQIYISRNKCKFCSDKTTSMRTTSELARDFGFVEPFPQSWHLAQKLRVEIHQVSEDQYKLEWMNANRPTYNDVSFLMEEKYRLQQISSDIHDNDSSSVDIVPHEWDFIQRYHTALITAISTILNDDDTTVKAENDDENGEDGRILSEDETYWRENRQTCREWFHTFQDDHSSSGDGQRESHYQN
;
A
#
# COMPACT_ATOMS: atom_id res chain seq x y z
N MET A 1 15.88 -23.74 3.47
CA MET A 1 16.82 -22.68 3.05
C MET A 1 17.47 -23.12 1.74
N VAL A 2 17.52 -22.25 0.74
CA VAL A 2 18.18 -22.50 -0.56
C VAL A 2 19.43 -21.61 -0.58
N PRO A 3 20.64 -22.16 -0.41
CA PRO A 3 21.86 -21.35 -0.38
C PRO A 3 22.02 -20.50 -1.65
N LEU A 4 22.63 -19.32 -1.51
CA LEU A 4 22.85 -18.31 -2.55
C LEU A 4 21.58 -17.57 -2.99
N MET A 5 20.43 -18.26 -3.06
CA MET A 5 19.17 -17.61 -3.42
C MET A 5 18.71 -16.60 -2.36
N ASP A 6 19.03 -16.88 -1.10
CA ASP A 6 18.79 -16.01 0.05
C ASP A 6 19.63 -14.72 0.04
N LEU A 7 20.71 -14.66 -0.72
CA LEU A 7 21.53 -13.46 -0.90
C LEU A 7 20.91 -12.44 -1.86
N TYR A 8 19.99 -12.88 -2.73
CA TYR A 8 19.34 -11.97 -3.67
C TYR A 8 18.30 -11.09 -2.96
N GLN A 9 18.32 -9.80 -3.30
CA GLN A 9 17.37 -8.84 -2.78
C GLN A 9 16.07 -8.85 -3.59
N HIS A 10 15.03 -8.33 -2.95
CA HIS A 10 13.71 -8.21 -3.53
C HIS A 10 13.53 -6.88 -4.26
N HIS A 11 12.99 -6.90 -5.49
CA HIS A 11 12.46 -5.70 -6.15
C HIS A 11 11.45 -6.07 -7.23
N ASN A 12 10.31 -5.39 -7.29
CA ASN A 12 9.25 -5.69 -8.27
C ASN A 12 9.09 -4.67 -9.41
N GLY A 13 9.62 -3.45 -9.27
CA GLY A 13 9.30 -2.33 -10.18
C GLY A 13 10.45 -1.80 -11.02
N GLY A 14 10.11 -0.78 -11.83
CA GLY A 14 11.04 0.20 -12.42
C GLY A 14 12.12 -0.35 -13.36
N GLY A 15 11.97 -1.58 -13.87
CA GLY A 15 13.02 -2.25 -14.64
C GLY A 15 14.18 -2.81 -13.79
N PHE A 16 14.08 -2.74 -12.46
CA PHE A 16 15.05 -3.32 -11.54
C PHE A 16 14.93 -4.83 -11.43
N LEU A 17 13.70 -5.37 -11.45
CA LEU A 17 13.49 -6.82 -11.53
C LEU A 17 14.14 -7.33 -12.82
N ASN A 18 15.20 -8.11 -12.66
CA ASN A 18 16.02 -8.58 -13.78
C ASN A 18 16.14 -10.11 -13.82
N THR A 19 15.40 -10.81 -12.97
CA THR A 19 15.35 -12.26 -12.95
C THR A 19 13.94 -12.80 -12.76
N VAL A 20 13.77 -14.08 -13.12
CA VAL A 20 12.57 -14.86 -12.91
C VAL A 20 12.94 -16.23 -12.39
N ASP A 21 12.19 -16.68 -11.40
CA ASP A 21 12.31 -18.05 -10.90
C ASP A 21 11.91 -19.02 -12.02
N ILE A 22 12.74 -20.04 -12.23
CA ILE A 22 12.42 -21.20 -13.06
C ILE A 22 12.48 -22.42 -12.16
N GLY A 23 11.52 -23.33 -12.30
CA GLY A 23 11.51 -24.52 -11.47
C GLY A 23 10.61 -25.58 -12.05
N PHE A 24 11.01 -26.82 -11.82
CA PHE A 24 10.16 -27.97 -12.08
C PHE A 24 9.90 -28.65 -10.75
N GLN A 25 8.61 -28.83 -10.42
CA GLN A 25 8.05 -29.35 -9.17
C GLN A 25 8.98 -30.33 -8.43
N GLY A 26 9.79 -29.80 -7.49
CA GLY A 26 10.64 -30.59 -6.59
C GLY A 26 11.94 -31.15 -7.17
N GLN A 27 12.29 -30.86 -8.43
CA GLN A 27 13.52 -31.35 -9.05
C GLN A 27 14.67 -30.34 -8.95
N PHE A 28 14.41 -29.07 -9.29
CA PHE A 28 15.37 -27.99 -9.15
C PHE A 28 14.66 -26.65 -8.97
N ILE A 29 15.36 -25.73 -8.31
CA ILE A 29 15.05 -24.31 -8.27
C ILE A 29 16.17 -23.63 -9.04
N GLY A 30 15.81 -22.83 -10.02
CA GLY A 30 16.74 -22.02 -10.80
C GLY A 30 16.23 -20.59 -10.90
N ILE A 31 17.14 -19.69 -11.24
CA ILE A 31 16.81 -18.30 -11.55
C ILE A 31 17.37 -18.03 -12.93
N LYS A 32 16.55 -17.43 -13.78
CA LYS A 32 16.94 -17.00 -15.13
C LYS A 32 16.89 -15.48 -15.20
N ALA A 33 17.86 -14.86 -15.86
CA ALA A 33 17.78 -13.44 -16.18
C ALA A 33 16.59 -13.17 -17.13
N GLU A 34 15.77 -12.16 -16.82
CA GLU A 34 14.69 -11.69 -17.71
C GLU A 34 15.16 -10.67 -18.74
N ARG A 35 16.33 -10.06 -18.51
CA ARG A 35 17.00 -9.11 -19.41
C ARG A 35 18.52 -9.22 -19.26
N ASP A 36 19.25 -8.52 -20.11
CA ASP A 36 20.69 -8.36 -19.94
C ASP A 36 20.98 -7.64 -18.60
N ILE A 37 21.99 -8.14 -17.87
CA ILE A 37 22.44 -7.60 -16.57
C ILE A 37 23.88 -7.14 -16.76
N ALA A 38 24.14 -5.86 -16.54
CA ALA A 38 25.47 -5.29 -16.73
C ALA A 38 26.45 -5.74 -15.62
N ALA A 39 27.75 -5.72 -15.92
CA ALA A 39 28.76 -5.99 -14.91
C ALA A 39 28.69 -4.94 -13.78
N GLY A 40 28.60 -5.40 -12.53
CA GLY A 40 28.42 -4.54 -11.37
C GLY A 40 26.95 -4.19 -11.06
N GLU A 41 26.00 -4.57 -11.92
CA GLU A 41 24.58 -4.43 -11.63
C GLU A 41 24.12 -5.48 -10.60
N GLN A 42 23.25 -5.07 -9.68
CA GLN A 42 22.69 -5.96 -8.68
C GLN A 42 21.63 -6.90 -9.29
N ILE A 43 21.63 -8.15 -8.83
CA ILE A 43 20.62 -9.16 -9.21
C ILE A 43 19.44 -9.04 -8.25
N TYR A 44 18.25 -8.82 -8.79
CA TYR A 44 16.99 -8.73 -8.05
C TYR A 44 16.07 -9.89 -8.41
N ILE A 45 15.49 -10.50 -7.39
CA ILE A 45 14.43 -11.51 -7.50
C ILE A 45 13.10 -10.94 -7.01
N SER A 46 11.99 -11.56 -7.41
CA SER A 46 10.71 -11.30 -6.74
C SER A 46 10.48 -12.31 -5.61
N ARG A 47 10.01 -11.86 -4.45
CA ARG A 47 9.67 -12.74 -3.31
C ARG A 47 8.17 -13.01 -3.18
N ASN A 48 7.39 -12.32 -4.00
CA ASN A 48 5.93 -12.39 -4.03
C ASN A 48 5.34 -12.62 -5.42
N LYS A 49 6.10 -12.44 -6.51
CA LYS A 49 5.66 -12.81 -7.87
C LYS A 49 6.24 -14.17 -8.22
N CYS A 50 5.37 -15.15 -8.41
CA CYS A 50 5.76 -16.48 -8.87
C CYS A 50 5.10 -16.80 -10.21
N LYS A 51 5.91 -16.82 -11.29
CA LYS A 51 5.40 -17.07 -12.65
C LYS A 51 4.94 -18.52 -12.88
N PHE A 52 5.58 -19.47 -12.18
CA PHE A 52 5.35 -20.91 -12.34
C PHE A 52 4.59 -21.55 -11.18
N CYS A 53 4.12 -20.76 -10.21
CA CYS A 53 3.25 -21.27 -9.17
C CYS A 53 1.87 -21.52 -9.77
N SER A 54 1.31 -22.69 -9.51
CA SER A 54 0.04 -23.15 -10.07
C SER A 54 -1.16 -22.29 -9.67
N ASP A 55 -1.01 -21.45 -8.65
CA ASP A 55 -2.05 -20.58 -8.15
C ASP A 55 -1.52 -19.15 -7.98
N LYS A 56 -1.73 -18.32 -8.99
CA LYS A 56 -1.30 -16.92 -8.98
C LYS A 56 -2.04 -16.08 -7.95
N THR A 57 -3.23 -16.49 -7.49
CA THR A 57 -4.02 -15.68 -6.55
C THR A 57 -3.73 -16.07 -5.10
N THR A 58 -3.49 -17.35 -4.77
CA THR A 58 -3.15 -17.72 -3.39
C THR A 58 -1.66 -17.65 -3.05
N SER A 59 -0.76 -17.64 -4.04
CA SER A 59 0.69 -17.65 -3.79
C SER A 59 1.36 -16.28 -3.75
N MET A 60 0.64 -15.20 -4.07
CA MET A 60 1.21 -13.86 -4.06
C MET A 60 1.21 -13.26 -2.65
N ARG A 61 2.41 -13.13 -2.08
CA ARG A 61 2.59 -12.36 -0.84
C ARG A 61 2.36 -10.87 -1.09
N THR A 62 1.77 -10.19 -0.13
CA THR A 62 1.53 -8.75 -0.16
C THR A 62 2.62 -8.01 0.62
N THR A 63 2.67 -6.70 0.51
CA THR A 63 3.57 -5.81 1.26
C THR A 63 3.46 -6.06 2.76
N SER A 64 2.26 -6.30 3.29
CA SER A 64 2.05 -6.65 4.70
C SER A 64 2.69 -7.99 5.09
N GLU A 65 2.59 -9.00 4.23
CA GLU A 65 3.24 -10.29 4.46
C GLU A 65 4.75 -10.21 4.30
N LEU A 66 5.24 -9.40 3.35
CA LEU A 66 6.66 -9.15 3.18
C LEU A 66 7.25 -8.42 4.39
N ALA A 67 6.55 -7.41 4.90
CA ALA A 67 6.92 -6.67 6.10
C ALA A 67 6.99 -7.60 7.33
N ARG A 68 5.97 -8.45 7.52
CA ARG A 68 5.92 -9.41 8.65
C ARG A 68 7.01 -10.49 8.54
N ASP A 69 7.14 -11.12 7.37
CA ASP A 69 7.96 -12.34 7.22
C ASP A 69 9.44 -12.03 6.93
N PHE A 70 9.73 -10.86 6.35
CA PHE A 70 11.08 -10.51 5.90
C PHE A 70 11.60 -9.17 6.45
N GLY A 71 10.80 -8.41 7.19
CA GLY A 71 11.26 -7.18 7.85
C GLY A 71 11.60 -6.04 6.88
N PHE A 72 10.96 -5.98 5.71
CA PHE A 72 11.11 -4.86 4.78
C PHE A 72 9.78 -4.46 4.14
N VAL A 73 9.68 -3.19 3.76
CA VAL A 73 8.56 -2.64 2.99
C VAL A 73 8.94 -2.68 1.51
N GLU A 74 8.07 -3.25 0.70
CA GLU A 74 8.29 -3.40 -0.74
C GLU A 74 8.43 -2.01 -1.42
N PRO A 75 9.45 -1.79 -2.28
CA PRO A 75 9.46 -0.62 -3.16
C PRO A 75 8.39 -0.77 -4.24
N PHE A 76 7.89 0.34 -4.81
CA PHE A 76 6.86 0.26 -5.83
C PHE A 76 7.26 -0.61 -7.04
N PRO A 77 6.32 -1.39 -7.63
CA PRO A 77 4.94 -1.49 -7.23
C PRO A 77 4.74 -2.30 -5.96
N GLN A 78 3.76 -1.88 -5.16
CA GLN A 78 3.41 -2.50 -3.88
C GLN A 78 2.10 -3.27 -4.02
N SER A 79 2.11 -4.53 -3.61
CA SER A 79 0.87 -5.33 -3.54
C SER A 79 0.24 -5.24 -2.14
N TRP A 80 -1.06 -5.04 -2.05
CA TRP A 80 -1.77 -4.93 -0.77
C TRP A 80 -2.98 -5.85 -0.75
N HIS A 81 -3.20 -6.54 0.38
CA HIS A 81 -4.46 -7.21 0.70
C HIS A 81 -5.08 -6.47 1.89
N LEU A 82 -6.07 -5.63 1.57
CA LEU A 82 -6.77 -4.77 2.52
C LEU A 82 -8.21 -5.26 2.69
N ALA A 83 -8.80 -4.96 3.84
CA ALA A 83 -10.09 -5.51 4.24
C ALA A 83 -10.12 -7.05 4.06
N GLN A 84 -11.31 -7.66 4.00
CA GLN A 84 -11.39 -9.11 3.83
C GLN A 84 -11.07 -9.55 2.40
N LYS A 85 -11.30 -8.70 1.38
CA LYS A 85 -11.34 -9.12 -0.03
C LYS A 85 -10.66 -8.18 -1.02
N LEU A 86 -10.14 -7.03 -0.60
CA LEU A 86 -9.51 -6.09 -1.54
C LEU A 86 -8.07 -6.49 -1.78
N ARG A 87 -7.74 -6.70 -3.05
CA ARG A 87 -6.35 -6.92 -3.46
C ARG A 87 -6.01 -6.01 -4.61
N VAL A 88 -4.96 -5.24 -4.42
CA VAL A 88 -4.55 -4.20 -5.35
C VAL A 88 -3.04 -4.14 -5.43
N GLU A 89 -2.52 -3.96 -6.63
CA GLU A 89 -1.14 -3.59 -6.86
C GLU A 89 -1.09 -2.10 -7.22
N ILE A 90 -0.25 -1.36 -6.52
CA ILE A 90 -0.08 0.08 -6.67
C ILE A 90 1.24 0.31 -7.39
N HIS A 91 1.18 0.93 -8.55
CA HIS A 91 2.34 1.28 -9.36
C HIS A 91 2.63 2.77 -9.24
N GLN A 92 3.87 3.14 -8.91
CA GLN A 92 4.29 4.54 -8.97
C GLN A 92 4.66 4.89 -10.41
N VAL A 93 3.95 5.85 -11.00
CA VAL A 93 4.16 6.35 -12.37
C VAL A 93 5.10 7.56 -12.36
N SER A 94 4.96 8.42 -11.35
CA SER A 94 5.85 9.55 -11.03
C SER A 94 5.87 9.77 -9.51
N GLU A 95 6.61 10.77 -9.01
CA GLU A 95 6.76 11.03 -7.58
C GLU A 95 5.41 11.05 -6.83
N ASP A 96 4.39 11.70 -7.40
CA ASP A 96 3.07 11.84 -6.79
C ASP A 96 1.92 11.16 -7.56
N GLN A 97 2.23 10.46 -8.67
CA GLN A 97 1.20 9.78 -9.46
C GLN A 97 1.30 8.28 -9.32
N TYR A 98 0.16 7.69 -9.00
CA TYR A 98 0.02 6.26 -8.79
C TYR A 98 -1.05 5.70 -9.71
N LYS A 99 -0.84 4.46 -10.14
CA LYS A 99 -1.78 3.68 -10.94
C LYS A 99 -2.16 2.43 -10.15
N LEU A 100 -3.46 2.17 -10.04
CA LEU A 100 -3.98 0.97 -9.40
C LEU A 100 -4.21 -0.15 -10.41
N GLU A 101 -3.87 -1.36 -10.01
CA GLU A 101 -4.23 -2.60 -10.69
C GLU A 101 -4.94 -3.53 -9.71
N TRP A 102 -6.24 -3.71 -9.92
CA TRP A 102 -7.05 -4.61 -9.09
C TRP A 102 -6.74 -6.06 -9.44
N MET A 103 -6.25 -6.82 -8.46
CA MET A 103 -5.85 -8.21 -8.65
C MET A 103 -7.04 -9.16 -8.69
N ASN A 104 -8.20 -8.70 -8.21
CA ASN A 104 -9.45 -9.45 -8.16
C ASN A 104 -10.44 -8.83 -9.16
N ALA A 105 -11.35 -9.64 -9.71
CA ALA A 105 -12.42 -9.12 -10.58
C ALA A 105 -13.37 -8.15 -9.84
N ASN A 106 -13.47 -8.30 -8.52
CA ASN A 106 -14.34 -7.48 -7.69
C ASN A 106 -13.65 -6.16 -7.34
N ARG A 107 -14.33 -5.07 -7.64
CA ARG A 107 -13.96 -3.72 -7.19
C ARG A 107 -14.43 -3.52 -5.74
N PRO A 108 -13.96 -2.47 -5.05
CA PRO A 108 -14.42 -2.15 -3.71
C PRO A 108 -15.94 -1.92 -3.66
N THR A 109 -16.59 -2.53 -2.67
CA THR A 109 -17.99 -2.23 -2.33
C THR A 109 -18.08 -0.95 -1.50
N TYR A 110 -19.29 -0.44 -1.26
CA TYR A 110 -19.51 0.70 -0.34
C TYR A 110 -18.91 0.43 1.05
N ASN A 111 -19.13 -0.77 1.60
CA ASN A 111 -18.60 -1.16 2.92
C ASN A 111 -17.07 -1.21 2.93
N ASP A 112 -16.45 -1.64 1.84
CA ASP A 112 -15.00 -1.64 1.69
C ASP A 112 -14.44 -0.21 1.69
N VAL A 113 -15.09 0.72 0.98
CA VAL A 113 -14.69 2.14 0.94
C VAL A 113 -14.87 2.79 2.31
N SER A 114 -16.01 2.57 2.97
CA SER A 114 -16.26 3.10 4.32
C SER A 114 -15.22 2.61 5.31
N PHE A 115 -14.91 1.31 5.30
CA PHE A 115 -13.84 0.74 6.12
C PHE A 115 -12.48 1.40 5.84
N LEU A 116 -12.12 1.60 4.56
CA LEU A 116 -10.86 2.22 4.18
C LEU A 116 -10.78 3.69 4.63
N MET A 117 -11.88 4.43 4.60
CA MET A 117 -11.93 5.81 5.11
C MET A 117 -11.70 5.87 6.62
N GLU A 118 -12.40 5.02 7.38
CA GLU A 118 -12.22 4.92 8.84
C GLU A 118 -10.79 4.52 9.20
N GLU A 119 -10.24 3.53 8.48
CA GLU A 119 -8.88 3.04 8.71
C GLU A 119 -7.84 4.09 8.36
N LYS A 120 -8.03 4.85 7.27
CA LYS A 120 -7.16 5.99 6.94
C LYS A 120 -7.16 7.02 8.07
N TYR A 121 -8.35 7.41 8.55
CA TYR A 121 -8.47 8.37 9.63
C TYR A 121 -7.75 7.88 10.90
N ARG A 122 -7.98 6.62 11.30
CA ARG A 122 -7.32 5.99 12.44
C ARG A 122 -5.80 6.01 12.31
N LEU A 123 -5.27 5.66 11.14
CA LEU A 123 -3.82 5.67 10.87
C LEU A 123 -3.25 7.10 10.89
N GLN A 124 -3.98 8.08 10.39
CA GLN A 124 -3.56 9.49 10.46
C GLN A 124 -3.48 9.99 11.91
N GLN A 125 -4.42 9.61 12.78
CA GLN A 125 -4.34 9.94 14.21
C GLN A 125 -3.07 9.35 14.85
N ILE A 126 -2.80 8.08 14.57
CA ILE A 126 -1.56 7.42 15.03
C ILE A 126 -0.32 8.13 14.46
N SER A 127 -0.37 8.62 13.22
CA SER A 127 0.76 9.36 12.63
C SER A 127 1.11 10.61 13.43
N SER A 128 0.10 11.36 13.88
CA SER A 128 0.30 12.55 14.72
C SER A 128 0.95 12.17 16.04
N ASP A 129 0.45 11.12 16.69
CA ASP A 129 1.02 10.61 17.95
C ASP A 129 2.47 10.10 17.78
N ILE A 130 2.77 9.46 16.65
CA ILE A 130 4.13 8.98 16.29
C ILE A 130 5.07 10.16 16.07
N HIS A 131 4.59 11.26 15.50
CA HIS A 131 5.44 12.42 15.21
C HIS A 131 5.74 13.26 16.45
N ASP A 132 4.75 13.38 17.34
CA ASP A 132 4.88 14.14 18.59
C ASP A 132 5.71 13.40 19.65
N ASN A 133 5.69 12.06 19.62
CA ASN A 133 6.52 11.24 20.49
C ASN A 133 7.87 10.97 19.81
N ASP A 134 8.89 11.71 20.24
CA ASP A 134 10.27 11.39 19.88
C ASP A 134 10.57 9.94 20.29
N SER A 135 11.27 9.22 19.41
CA SER A 135 11.77 7.85 19.60
C SER A 135 12.49 7.64 20.93
N SER A 136 12.96 8.72 21.57
CA SER A 136 13.56 8.72 22.90
C SER A 136 12.60 8.32 24.04
N SER A 137 11.29 8.36 23.82
CA SER A 137 10.28 8.01 24.82
C SER A 137 10.02 6.51 24.97
N VAL A 138 10.41 5.70 23.98
CA VAL A 138 10.22 4.25 23.96
C VAL A 138 11.55 3.57 23.63
N ASP A 139 11.89 2.50 24.33
CA ASP A 139 13.14 1.74 24.13
C ASP A 139 13.08 0.89 22.83
N ILE A 140 12.91 1.55 21.68
CA ILE A 140 12.88 0.96 20.34
C ILE A 140 14.19 1.29 19.63
N VAL A 141 14.82 0.30 19.01
CA VAL A 141 16.07 0.53 18.27
C VAL A 141 15.77 1.39 17.03
N PRO A 142 16.61 2.39 16.68
CA PRO A 142 16.30 3.34 15.61
C PRO A 142 15.92 2.73 14.25
N HIS A 143 16.49 1.58 13.90
CA HIS A 143 16.17 0.91 12.63
C HIS A 143 14.80 0.22 12.63
N GLU A 144 14.34 -0.28 13.79
CA GLU A 144 13.00 -0.84 13.93
C GLU A 144 11.96 0.29 13.87
N TRP A 145 12.27 1.42 14.48
CA TRP A 145 11.44 2.62 14.41
C TRP A 145 11.30 3.15 12.97
N ASP A 146 12.41 3.26 12.24
CA ASP A 146 12.40 3.61 10.80
C ASP A 146 11.56 2.63 9.98
N PHE A 147 11.68 1.32 10.26
CA PHE A 147 10.85 0.32 9.59
C PHE A 147 9.35 0.51 9.87
N ILE A 148 8.96 0.75 11.13
CA ILE A 148 7.57 1.02 11.53
C ILE A 148 7.05 2.25 10.78
N GLN A 149 7.82 3.34 10.78
CA GLN A 149 7.46 4.57 10.07
C GLN A 149 7.30 4.34 8.56
N ARG A 150 8.24 3.64 7.92
CA ARG A 150 8.16 3.32 6.49
C ARG A 150 6.94 2.46 6.16
N TYR A 151 6.64 1.45 6.98
CA TYR A 151 5.47 0.60 6.75
C TYR A 151 4.17 1.38 6.93
N HIS A 152 4.10 2.20 7.97
CA HIS A 152 2.95 3.05 8.27
C HIS A 152 2.67 4.05 7.15
N THR A 153 3.70 4.78 6.70
CA THR A 153 3.60 5.71 5.56
C THR A 153 3.15 4.98 4.31
N ALA A 154 3.75 3.83 3.98
CA ALA A 154 3.36 3.05 2.80
C ALA A 154 1.88 2.59 2.86
N LEU A 155 1.39 2.19 4.04
CA LEU A 155 -0.02 1.82 4.23
C LEU A 155 -0.97 3.01 4.04
N ILE A 156 -0.65 4.18 4.63
CA ILE A 156 -1.45 5.41 4.44
C ILE A 156 -1.46 5.82 2.96
N THR A 157 -0.30 5.78 2.29
CA THR A 157 -0.19 6.07 0.86
C THR A 157 -1.10 5.11 0.08
N ALA A 158 -1.02 3.81 0.35
CA ALA A 158 -1.81 2.80 -0.33
C ALA A 158 -3.32 3.05 -0.21
N ILE A 159 -3.81 3.26 1.03
CA ILE A 159 -5.22 3.53 1.28
C ILE A 159 -5.65 4.84 0.63
N SER A 160 -4.81 5.88 0.72
CA SER A 160 -5.10 7.18 0.09
C SER A 160 -5.18 7.08 -1.42
N THR A 161 -4.28 6.32 -2.06
CA THR A 161 -4.33 6.08 -3.50
C THR A 161 -5.63 5.36 -3.89
N ILE A 162 -6.06 4.36 -3.13
CA ILE A 162 -7.31 3.63 -3.38
C ILE A 162 -8.52 4.57 -3.28
N LEU A 163 -8.58 5.40 -2.24
CA LEU A 163 -9.69 6.32 -2.03
C LEU A 163 -9.75 7.47 -3.04
N ASN A 164 -8.60 7.86 -3.62
CA ASN A 164 -8.50 8.92 -4.62
C ASN A 164 -8.71 8.43 -6.06
N ASP A 165 -8.89 7.13 -6.28
CA ASP A 165 -9.13 6.55 -7.60
C ASP A 165 -10.61 6.71 -7.99
N ASP A 166 -10.88 7.47 -9.07
CA ASP A 166 -12.24 7.76 -9.56
C ASP A 166 -13.06 6.47 -9.83
N ASP A 167 -12.38 5.43 -10.29
CA ASP A 167 -12.94 4.12 -10.59
C ASP A 167 -13.49 3.40 -9.34
N THR A 168 -13.00 3.77 -8.16
CA THR A 168 -13.38 3.21 -6.86
C THR A 168 -14.65 3.86 -6.32
N THR A 169 -14.81 5.18 -6.49
CA THR A 169 -15.96 5.93 -5.94
C THR A 169 -17.23 5.71 -6.75
N VAL A 170 -17.16 5.66 -8.08
CA VAL A 170 -18.32 5.53 -8.97
C VAL A 170 -19.05 4.18 -8.82
N LYS A 171 -18.33 3.10 -8.52
CA LYS A 171 -18.95 1.75 -8.41
C LYS A 171 -19.63 1.52 -7.07
N ALA A 172 -19.06 2.03 -5.99
CA ALA A 172 -19.68 1.98 -4.67
C ALA A 172 -21.06 2.67 -4.66
N GLU A 173 -21.25 3.75 -5.44
CA GLU A 173 -22.53 4.45 -5.56
C GLU A 173 -23.61 3.60 -6.27
N ASN A 174 -23.24 2.74 -7.23
CA ASN A 174 -24.20 1.97 -8.06
C ASN A 174 -24.69 0.67 -7.40
N ASP A 175 -23.89 0.07 -6.52
CA ASP A 175 -24.28 -1.16 -5.81
C ASP A 175 -25.38 -0.90 -4.76
N ASP A 176 -25.42 0.33 -4.22
CA ASP A 176 -26.39 0.75 -3.20
C ASP A 176 -27.82 0.95 -3.73
N GLU A 177 -27.98 1.22 -5.03
CA GLU A 177 -29.30 1.49 -5.64
C GLU A 177 -30.04 0.21 -6.07
N ASN A 178 -29.32 -0.91 -6.23
CA ASN A 178 -29.89 -2.18 -6.72
C ASN A 178 -30.07 -3.24 -5.62
N GLY A 179 -29.74 -2.93 -4.37
CA GLY A 179 -29.92 -3.82 -3.23
C GLY A 179 -31.36 -3.84 -2.71
N GLU A 180 -32.23 -4.64 -3.31
CA GLU A 180 -33.59 -4.99 -2.81
C GLU A 180 -33.57 -5.89 -1.54
N ASP A 181 -32.46 -5.95 -0.79
CA ASP A 181 -32.44 -6.72 0.45
C ASP A 181 -32.66 -5.78 1.63
N GLY A 182 -33.88 -5.80 2.17
CA GLY A 182 -34.35 -4.99 3.30
C GLY A 182 -33.66 -5.34 4.62
N ARG A 183 -32.33 -5.22 4.67
CA ARG A 183 -31.59 -5.13 5.92
C ARG A 183 -31.89 -3.78 6.55
N ILE A 184 -32.41 -3.84 7.76
CA ILE A 184 -32.50 -2.71 8.67
C ILE A 184 -31.07 -2.22 8.85
N LEU A 185 -30.76 -1.10 8.20
CA LEU A 185 -29.50 -0.39 8.35
C LEU A 185 -29.36 0.00 9.83
N SER A 186 -28.20 -0.26 10.40
CA SER A 186 -27.92 0.20 11.76
C SER A 186 -27.97 1.74 11.81
N GLU A 187 -28.30 2.33 12.96
CA GLU A 187 -28.43 3.80 13.10
C GLU A 187 -27.17 4.56 12.61
N ASP A 188 -25.99 3.91 12.62
CA ASP A 188 -24.73 4.43 12.07
C ASP A 188 -24.71 4.55 10.53
N GLU A 189 -25.45 3.74 9.77
CA GLU A 189 -25.48 3.83 8.30
C GLU A 189 -26.36 4.99 7.80
N THR A 190 -27.40 5.36 8.54
CA THR A 190 -28.20 6.57 8.30
C THR A 190 -27.39 7.84 8.48
N TYR A 191 -26.48 7.86 9.47
CA TYR A 191 -25.55 8.97 9.69
C TYR A 191 -24.66 9.24 8.48
N TRP A 192 -24.19 8.18 7.80
CA TRP A 192 -23.33 8.32 6.63
C TRP A 192 -24.08 8.69 5.33
N ARG A 193 -25.33 8.24 5.16
CA ARG A 193 -26.16 8.68 4.02
C ARG A 193 -26.50 10.17 4.09
N GLU A 194 -26.84 10.67 5.28
CA GLU A 194 -27.05 12.11 5.50
C GLU A 194 -25.73 12.90 5.41
N ASN A 195 -24.59 12.27 5.73
CA ASN A 195 -23.28 12.87 5.60
C ASN A 195 -22.56 12.59 4.26
N ARG A 196 -23.21 12.09 3.20
CA ARG A 196 -22.57 11.96 1.86
C ARG A 196 -22.08 13.31 1.31
N GLN A 197 -22.87 14.35 1.55
CA GLN A 197 -22.53 15.72 1.18
C GLN A 197 -21.43 16.25 2.09
N THR A 198 -21.49 15.91 3.38
CA THR A 198 -20.47 16.22 4.38
C THR A 198 -19.17 15.46 4.15
N CYS A 199 -19.15 14.26 3.57
CA CYS A 199 -17.92 13.54 3.22
C CYS A 199 -17.24 14.16 2.00
N ARG A 200 -18.00 14.58 0.97
CA ARG A 200 -17.43 15.38 -0.14
C ARG A 200 -16.97 16.76 0.35
N GLU A 201 -17.76 17.43 1.18
CA GLU A 201 -17.40 18.73 1.77
C GLU A 201 -16.21 18.60 2.72
N TRP A 202 -16.16 17.58 3.60
CA TRP A 202 -15.04 17.30 4.49
C TRP A 202 -13.78 16.93 3.70
N PHE A 203 -13.90 16.16 2.61
CA PHE A 203 -12.78 15.87 1.71
C PHE A 203 -12.23 17.14 1.04
N HIS A 204 -13.09 18.09 0.65
CA HIS A 204 -12.67 19.39 0.12
C HIS A 204 -12.11 20.33 1.20
N THR A 205 -12.75 20.42 2.37
CA THR A 205 -12.29 21.26 3.48
C THR A 205 -10.94 20.77 4.03
N PHE A 206 -10.71 19.45 4.05
CA PHE A 206 -9.46 18.84 4.50
C PHE A 206 -8.31 19.01 3.48
N GLN A 207 -8.58 19.07 2.17
CA GLN A 207 -7.56 19.44 1.17
C GLN A 207 -7.14 20.91 1.29
N ASP A 208 -8.07 21.81 1.62
CA ASP A 208 -7.79 23.24 1.76
C ASP A 208 -6.95 23.55 3.01
N ASP A 209 -7.16 22.83 4.12
CA ASP A 209 -6.43 23.05 5.37
C ASP A 209 -4.94 22.62 5.32
N HIS A 210 -4.56 21.70 4.43
CA HIS A 210 -3.16 21.28 4.28
C HIS A 210 -2.38 22.02 3.20
N SER A 211 -3.04 22.77 2.32
CA SER A 211 -2.37 23.60 1.31
C SER A 211 -1.92 24.98 1.82
N SER A 212 -2.34 25.40 3.03
CA SER A 212 -1.98 26.72 3.60
C SER A 212 -0.83 26.72 4.61
N SER A 213 -0.23 25.57 4.93
CA SER A 213 0.85 25.46 5.93
C SER A 213 2.23 25.23 5.31
N GLY A 214 2.72 26.19 4.52
CA GLY A 214 3.96 25.97 3.75
C GLY A 214 4.76 27.17 3.30
N ASP A 215 4.76 28.30 4.03
CA ASP A 215 5.75 29.38 3.83
C ASP A 215 6.30 29.85 5.19
N GLY A 216 6.98 28.94 5.87
CA GLY A 216 7.80 29.24 7.04
C GLY A 216 9.28 29.25 6.66
N GLN A 217 9.78 30.38 6.19
CA GLN A 217 11.22 30.60 5.98
C GLN A 217 11.99 30.35 7.28
N ARG A 218 12.72 29.23 7.36
CA ARG A 218 13.78 29.04 8.35
C ARG A 218 15.09 29.55 7.77
N GLU A 219 15.42 30.81 8.06
CA GLU A 219 16.78 31.33 7.94
C GLU A 219 17.70 30.55 8.89
N SER A 220 18.64 29.80 8.34
CA SER A 220 19.73 29.21 9.11
C SER A 220 20.92 30.18 9.14
N HIS A 221 21.02 30.92 10.24
CA HIS A 221 22.26 31.58 10.62
C HIS A 221 23.21 30.54 11.21
N TYR A 222 24.21 30.11 10.43
CA TYR A 222 25.46 29.58 10.96
C TYR A 222 26.52 30.68 10.91
N GLN A 223 26.91 31.17 12.08
CA GLN A 223 28.16 31.90 12.28
C GLN A 223 29.07 31.08 13.22
N ASN A 224 30.31 30.91 12.74
CA ASN A 224 31.54 30.42 13.36
C ASN A 224 31.70 28.92 13.59
#